data_AF-A0A3B9KMF8-F1
#
_entry.id   AF-A0A3B9KMF8-F1
#
_cell.length_a   1.000
_cell.length_b   1.000
_cell.length_c   1.000
_cell.angle_alpha   90.00
_cell.angle_beta   90.00
_cell.angle_gamma   90.00
#
_symmetry.space_group_name_H-M   'P 1'
#
loop_
_entity.id
_entity.type
_entity.pdbx_description
1 polymer ?
#
loop_
_entity_poly.entity_id
_entity_poly.type
_entity_poly.pdbx_seq_one_letter_code
_entity_poly.pdbx_strand_id
1 'polypeptide(L)'
;MRKFLVLLVAIILAGCSVPTPDPVIIQQIVKETQAAMPTQTAYSTYTPYPTYTVQPIFTPIVITKVVTPTNTLTPTLTPSPVFTATATATTVPLSSYTTNEDQIATFLQNPISSIGQTFKVLLETGSSSVYIDGKNETLVHYAAFPKTQRFYIMLAIEDELSDETVDLQKNQYSWAYGVIIGTVKYSSVKESKYYTPNYFEMPKVRIIHQEPIDQMKWPKHDGNYMVNRDIAPGPWYSSYSMTVDGCYWARINSSGNIIDNHYGVAGITVYVAPTDTVVQFDGCGKMYYIGD
;
A
#
# COMPACT_ATOMS: atom_id res chain seq x y z
N MET A 1 21.80 -9.70 -58.73
CA MET A 1 21.11 -9.77 -57.41
C MET A 1 20.18 -8.58 -57.14
N ARG A 2 20.55 -7.33 -57.42
CA ARG A 2 19.71 -6.14 -57.12
C ARG A 2 18.30 -6.15 -57.75
N LYS A 3 18.13 -6.70 -58.95
CA LYS A 3 16.82 -6.82 -59.63
C LYS A 3 15.88 -7.86 -59.00
N PHE A 4 16.44 -8.88 -58.33
CA PHE A 4 15.66 -9.93 -57.66
C PHE A 4 15.10 -9.45 -56.31
N LEU A 5 15.86 -8.61 -55.59
CA LEU A 5 15.42 -8.00 -54.33
C LEU A 5 14.20 -7.07 -54.53
N VAL A 6 14.21 -6.27 -55.61
CA VAL A 6 13.11 -5.35 -55.92
C VAL A 6 11.82 -6.11 -56.27
N LEU A 7 11.92 -7.24 -56.97
CA LEU A 7 10.76 -8.07 -57.30
C LEU A 7 10.16 -8.74 -56.05
N LEU A 8 11.01 -9.20 -55.13
CA LEU A 8 10.55 -9.84 -53.88
C LEU A 8 9.82 -8.84 -52.97
N VAL A 9 10.32 -7.61 -52.86
CA VAL A 9 9.69 -6.54 -52.06
C VAL A 9 8.34 -6.13 -52.65
N ALA A 10 8.21 -6.09 -53.98
CA ALA A 10 6.94 -5.79 -54.64
C ALA A 10 5.87 -6.87 -54.40
N ILE A 11 6.26 -8.15 -54.33
CA ILE A 11 5.34 -9.26 -54.03
C ILE A 11 4.87 -9.21 -52.58
N ILE A 12 5.74 -8.86 -51.63
CA ILE A 12 5.36 -8.73 -50.21
C ILE A 12 4.41 -7.54 -50.00
N LEU A 13 4.59 -6.43 -50.72
CA LEU A 13 3.71 -5.25 -50.62
C LEU A 13 2.33 -5.46 -51.26
N ALA A 14 2.21 -6.36 -52.26
CA ALA A 14 0.92 -6.68 -52.89
C ALA A 14 0.08 -7.71 -52.10
N GLY A 15 0.69 -8.43 -51.13
CA GLY A 15 0.04 -9.50 -50.37
C GLY A 15 -0.78 -9.04 -49.14
N CYS A 16 -0.75 -7.76 -48.79
CA CYS A 16 -1.37 -7.25 -47.55
C CYS A 16 -2.71 -6.52 -47.74
N SER A 17 -3.45 -6.77 -48.83
CA SER A 17 -4.85 -6.33 -48.90
C SER A 17 -5.71 -7.30 -48.08
N VAL A 18 -5.74 -7.10 -46.76
CA VAL A 18 -6.71 -7.78 -45.88
C VAL A 18 -8.10 -7.42 -46.42
N PRO A 19 -8.95 -8.41 -46.77
CA PRO A 19 -10.28 -8.13 -47.26
C PRO A 19 -11.00 -7.26 -46.25
N THR A 20 -11.49 -6.11 -46.71
CA THR A 20 -12.26 -5.21 -45.86
C THR A 20 -13.50 -5.99 -45.43
N PRO A 21 -13.75 -6.16 -44.11
CA PRO A 21 -14.88 -6.94 -43.65
C PRO A 21 -16.17 -6.33 -44.19
N ASP A 22 -17.11 -7.20 -44.58
CA ASP A 22 -18.41 -6.78 -45.08
C ASP A 22 -19.09 -5.89 -44.02
N PRO A 23 -19.48 -4.64 -44.37
CA PRO A 23 -20.13 -3.74 -43.42
C PRO A 23 -21.41 -4.33 -42.81
N VAL A 24 -22.08 -5.28 -43.47
CA VAL A 24 -23.25 -5.99 -42.94
C VAL A 24 -22.85 -6.87 -41.74
N ILE A 25 -21.70 -7.56 -41.83
CA ILE A 25 -21.19 -8.40 -40.73
C ILE A 25 -20.81 -7.53 -39.53
N ILE A 26 -20.20 -6.36 -39.77
CA ILE A 26 -19.85 -5.42 -38.68
C ILE A 26 -21.11 -4.92 -37.98
N GLN A 27 -22.16 -4.55 -38.72
CA GLN A 27 -23.41 -4.10 -38.11
C GLN A 27 -24.12 -5.19 -37.31
N GLN A 28 -24.08 -6.44 -37.78
CA GLN A 28 -24.63 -7.59 -37.07
C GLN A 28 -23.92 -7.79 -35.71
N ILE A 29 -22.59 -7.78 -35.70
CA ILE A 29 -21.78 -7.95 -34.48
C ILE A 29 -22.05 -6.82 -33.48
N VAL A 30 -22.15 -5.57 -33.95
CA VAL A 30 -22.46 -4.42 -33.08
C VAL A 30 -23.84 -4.56 -32.45
N LYS A 31 -24.84 -5.00 -33.22
CA LYS A 31 -26.22 -5.16 -32.74
C LYS A 31 -26.33 -6.28 -31.70
N GLU A 32 -25.65 -7.40 -31.92
CA GLU A 32 -25.59 -8.51 -30.96
C GLU A 32 -24.86 -8.09 -29.67
N THR A 33 -23.78 -7.32 -29.80
CA THR A 33 -23.03 -6.79 -28.64
C THR A 33 -23.88 -5.79 -27.84
N GLN A 34 -24.63 -4.91 -28.49
CA GLN A 34 -25.51 -3.95 -27.81
C GLN A 34 -26.68 -4.64 -27.10
N ALA A 35 -27.22 -5.72 -27.67
CA ALA A 35 -28.29 -6.50 -27.04
C ALA A 35 -27.81 -7.31 -25.83
N ALA A 36 -26.51 -7.66 -25.78
CA ALA A 36 -25.89 -8.37 -24.67
C ALA A 36 -25.47 -7.46 -23.51
N MET A 37 -25.54 -6.13 -23.65
CA MET A 37 -25.21 -5.23 -22.55
C MET A 37 -26.24 -5.39 -21.42
N PRO A 38 -25.80 -5.71 -20.19
CA PRO A 38 -26.71 -5.85 -19.06
C PRO A 38 -27.45 -4.54 -18.85
N THR A 39 -28.78 -4.59 -18.86
CA THR A 39 -29.63 -3.46 -18.48
C THR A 39 -29.31 -3.08 -17.04
N GLN A 40 -29.00 -1.80 -16.78
CA GLN A 40 -28.70 -1.28 -15.44
C GLN A 40 -29.69 -1.85 -14.41
N THR A 41 -29.20 -2.77 -13.59
CA THR A 41 -29.91 -3.22 -12.40
C THR A 41 -30.04 -2.04 -11.46
N ALA A 42 -31.25 -1.82 -10.93
CA ALA A 42 -31.49 -0.74 -9.98
C ALA A 42 -30.51 -0.85 -8.81
N TYR A 43 -29.82 0.25 -8.50
CA TYR A 43 -28.89 0.32 -7.37
C TYR A 43 -29.56 -0.12 -6.07
N SER A 44 -28.84 -0.90 -5.27
CA SER A 44 -29.27 -1.35 -3.94
C SER A 44 -29.72 -0.15 -3.09
N THR A 45 -30.96 -0.18 -2.62
CA THR A 45 -31.48 0.79 -1.64
C THR A 45 -30.60 0.75 -0.39
N TYR A 46 -30.12 1.91 0.04
CA TYR A 46 -29.18 2.08 1.14
C TYR A 46 -29.70 1.43 2.43
N THR A 47 -29.07 0.37 2.90
CA THR A 47 -29.32 -0.18 4.24
C THR A 47 -28.61 0.73 5.26
N PRO A 48 -29.31 1.31 6.25
CA PRO A 48 -28.67 2.15 7.25
C PRO A 48 -27.63 1.35 8.03
N TYR A 49 -26.46 1.96 8.23
CA TYR A 49 -25.36 1.34 8.99
C TYR A 49 -25.80 1.00 10.42
N PRO A 50 -25.28 -0.11 11.00
CA PRO A 50 -25.54 -0.45 12.38
C PRO A 50 -25.03 0.64 13.32
N THR A 51 -25.86 1.06 14.27
CA THR A 51 -25.47 1.99 15.33
C THR A 51 -24.42 1.33 16.22
N TYR A 52 -23.21 1.88 16.25
CA TYR A 52 -22.13 1.35 17.08
C TYR A 52 -22.47 1.43 18.57
N THR A 53 -22.31 0.31 19.27
CA THR A 53 -22.35 0.25 20.74
C THR A 53 -21.10 0.94 21.30
N VAL A 54 -21.31 1.91 22.19
CA VAL A 54 -20.22 2.67 22.84
C VAL A 54 -19.32 1.71 23.63
N GLN A 55 -18.01 1.74 23.37
CA GLN A 55 -17.04 0.93 24.11
C GLN A 55 -17.04 1.29 25.62
N PRO A 56 -16.80 0.31 26.51
CA PRO A 56 -16.72 0.56 27.95
C PRO A 56 -15.53 1.47 28.27
N ILE A 57 -15.78 2.47 29.13
CA ILE A 57 -14.74 3.36 29.66
C ILE A 57 -13.92 2.58 30.69
N PHE A 58 -12.61 2.44 30.45
CA PHE A 58 -11.69 1.85 31.41
C PHE A 58 -11.29 2.89 32.46
N THR A 59 -11.59 2.61 33.72
CA THR A 59 -11.11 3.40 34.86
C THR A 59 -9.67 2.98 35.17
N PRO A 60 -8.67 3.89 35.13
CA PRO A 60 -7.30 3.54 35.43
C PRO A 60 -7.13 3.13 36.90
N ILE A 61 -6.50 1.98 37.14
CA ILE A 61 -6.14 1.51 38.49
C ILE A 61 -4.81 2.17 38.88
N VAL A 62 -4.84 3.01 39.91
CA VAL A 62 -3.62 3.62 40.48
C VAL A 62 -2.97 2.62 41.43
N ILE A 63 -1.78 2.12 41.06
CA ILE A 63 -0.97 1.24 41.93
C ILE A 63 0.03 2.11 42.70
N THR A 64 -0.24 2.37 43.98
CA THR A 64 0.70 3.02 44.90
C THR A 64 1.71 2.00 45.42
N LYS A 65 2.95 2.04 44.91
CA LYS A 65 4.07 1.27 45.45
C LYS A 65 4.61 1.96 46.71
N VAL A 66 4.29 1.41 47.88
CA VAL A 66 4.87 1.84 49.16
C VAL A 66 6.27 1.25 49.27
N VAL A 67 7.30 2.10 49.39
CA VAL A 67 8.68 1.67 49.62
C VAL A 67 9.06 1.99 51.05
N THR A 68 9.34 0.97 51.85
CA THR A 68 9.76 1.11 53.25
C THR A 68 11.29 1.23 53.30
N PRO A 69 11.88 2.33 53.81
CA PRO A 69 13.33 2.43 53.94
C PRO A 69 13.84 1.63 55.14
N THR A 70 14.80 0.73 54.92
CA THR A 70 15.57 0.07 55.97
C THR A 70 16.83 0.91 56.27
N ASN A 71 16.92 1.43 57.50
CA ASN A 71 18.08 2.20 57.97
C ASN A 71 19.30 1.31 58.20
N THR A 72 20.40 1.59 57.49
CA THR A 72 21.75 1.14 57.86
C THR A 72 22.66 2.37 57.90
N LEU A 73 23.29 2.62 59.05
CA LEU A 73 24.17 3.77 59.26
C LEU A 73 25.55 3.47 58.71
N THR A 74 25.89 4.11 57.60
CA THR A 74 27.26 4.28 57.11
C THR A 74 27.39 5.74 56.68
N PRO A 75 28.50 6.45 56.97
CA PRO A 75 28.66 7.83 56.52
C PRO A 75 28.83 7.85 55.00
N THR A 76 27.70 8.01 54.31
CA THR A 76 27.61 8.12 52.86
C THR A 76 27.96 9.54 52.47
N LEU A 77 29.08 9.72 51.76
CA LEU A 77 29.36 10.93 50.99
C LEU A 77 28.13 11.21 50.13
N THR A 78 27.43 12.31 50.37
CA THR A 78 26.25 12.70 49.59
C THR A 78 26.69 12.91 48.14
N PRO A 79 26.37 12.00 47.19
CA PRO A 79 26.60 12.33 45.80
C PRO A 79 25.69 13.51 45.48
N SER A 80 26.26 14.57 44.90
CA SER A 80 25.42 15.61 44.29
C SER A 80 24.43 14.92 43.37
N PRO A 81 23.12 15.23 43.45
CA PRO A 81 22.15 14.64 42.55
C PRO A 81 22.60 14.96 41.13
N VAL A 82 23.11 13.94 40.44
CA VAL A 82 23.29 14.00 39.00
C VAL A 82 21.86 14.04 38.49
N PHE A 83 21.38 15.26 38.21
CA PHE A 83 20.15 15.46 37.46
C PHE A 83 20.42 14.95 36.05
N THR A 84 20.38 13.63 35.88
CA THR A 84 20.21 13.03 34.57
C THR A 84 18.82 13.48 34.17
N ALA A 85 18.74 14.46 33.27
CA ALA A 85 17.48 14.87 32.67
C ALA A 85 16.92 13.64 31.96
N THR A 86 16.01 12.94 32.62
CA THR A 86 15.19 11.92 31.97
C THR A 86 14.34 12.68 30.98
N ALA A 87 14.71 12.66 29.70
CA ALA A 87 13.88 13.20 28.65
C ALA A 87 12.56 12.45 28.69
N THR A 88 11.53 13.07 29.27
CA THR A 88 10.17 12.55 29.17
C THR A 88 9.75 12.74 27.73
N ALA A 89 9.77 11.66 26.95
CA ALA A 89 9.25 11.65 25.60
C ALA A 89 7.81 12.15 25.67
N THR A 90 7.56 13.36 25.19
CA THR A 90 6.21 13.90 25.11
C THR A 90 5.53 13.12 23.98
N THR A 91 4.62 12.22 24.34
CA THR A 91 3.89 11.41 23.38
C THR A 91 3.03 12.33 22.51
N VAL A 92 3.37 12.43 21.24
CA VAL A 92 2.58 13.17 20.27
C VAL A 92 1.27 12.40 20.07
N PRO A 93 0.08 13.00 20.30
CA PRO A 93 -1.18 12.29 20.11
C PRO A 93 -1.32 11.77 18.68
N LEU A 94 -1.72 10.49 18.50
CA LEU A 94 -1.87 9.87 17.18
C LEU A 94 -2.86 10.62 16.27
N SER A 95 -3.82 11.35 16.84
CA SER A 95 -4.77 12.20 16.10
C SER A 95 -4.14 13.43 15.43
N SER A 96 -2.91 13.79 15.79
CA SER A 96 -2.21 14.94 15.20
C SER A 96 -1.49 14.63 13.89
N TYR A 97 -1.39 13.35 13.52
CA TYR A 97 -0.71 12.91 12.31
C TYR A 97 -1.63 13.14 11.11
N THR A 98 -1.11 13.73 10.03
CA THR A 98 -1.92 13.91 8.81
C THR A 98 -2.23 12.55 8.18
N THR A 99 -3.46 12.39 7.71
CA THR A 99 -3.96 11.22 6.96
C THR A 99 -4.30 11.59 5.51
N ASN A 100 -4.12 12.85 5.13
CA ASN A 100 -4.44 13.33 3.78
C ASN A 100 -3.35 12.85 2.79
N GLU A 101 -3.71 11.90 1.92
CA GLU A 101 -2.76 11.27 0.98
C GLU A 101 -2.03 12.28 0.08
N ASP A 102 -2.71 13.33 -0.41
CA ASP A 102 -2.10 14.35 -1.28
C ASP A 102 -1.08 15.22 -0.54
N GLN A 103 -1.39 15.57 0.72
CA GLN A 103 -0.48 16.31 1.57
C GLN A 103 0.75 15.48 1.91
N ILE A 104 0.57 14.21 2.27
CA ILE A 104 1.68 13.30 2.56
C ILE A 104 2.52 13.08 1.30
N ALA A 105 1.89 12.89 0.15
CA ALA A 105 2.59 12.79 -1.13
C ALA A 105 3.48 14.02 -1.38
N THR A 106 2.98 15.22 -1.09
CA THR A 106 3.77 16.46 -1.19
C THR A 106 4.97 16.44 -0.24
N PHE A 107 4.78 15.93 0.97
CA PHE A 107 5.88 15.79 1.94
C PHE A 107 6.98 14.85 1.46
N LEU A 108 6.58 13.70 0.89
CA LEU A 108 7.51 12.67 0.41
C LEU A 108 8.20 13.05 -0.91
N GLN A 109 7.60 13.93 -1.72
CA GLN A 109 8.24 14.50 -2.92
C GLN A 109 9.28 15.58 -2.60
N ASN A 110 9.09 16.35 -1.51
CA ASN A 110 10.06 17.36 -1.06
C ASN A 110 10.39 17.21 0.43
N PRO A 111 11.10 16.12 0.79
CA PRO A 111 11.37 15.78 2.18
C PRO A 111 12.21 16.81 2.93
N ILE A 112 13.12 17.53 2.26
CA ILE A 112 13.95 18.57 2.90
C ILE A 112 13.08 19.71 3.43
N SER A 113 12.10 20.16 2.65
CA SER A 113 11.14 21.19 3.08
C SER A 113 10.11 20.69 4.10
N SER A 114 10.05 19.38 4.31
CA SER A 114 9.01 18.70 5.10
C SER A 114 9.58 18.04 6.36
N ILE A 115 10.81 18.37 6.76
CA ILE A 115 11.40 17.87 8.01
C ILE A 115 10.50 18.27 9.20
N GLY A 116 10.22 17.30 10.08
CA GLY A 116 9.35 17.45 11.23
C GLY A 116 7.86 17.24 10.94
N GLN A 117 7.45 17.12 9.67
CA GLN A 117 6.07 16.76 9.35
C GLN A 117 5.76 15.33 9.77
N THR A 118 4.59 15.14 10.38
CA THR A 118 4.11 13.86 10.91
C THR A 118 2.96 13.33 10.07
N PHE A 119 2.94 12.02 9.81
CA PHE A 119 1.90 11.41 8.95
C PHE A 119 1.59 9.96 9.34
N LYS A 120 0.39 9.50 8.97
CA LYS A 120 -0.03 8.10 9.00
C LYS A 120 -0.07 7.57 7.57
N VAL A 121 0.58 6.43 7.32
CA VAL A 121 0.61 5.81 5.98
C VAL A 121 0.52 4.30 6.06
N LEU A 122 0.00 3.67 5.00
CA LEU A 122 0.09 2.24 4.79
C LEU A 122 1.55 1.91 4.41
N LEU A 123 2.25 1.29 5.34
CA LEU A 123 3.61 0.83 5.15
C LEU A 123 3.58 -0.55 4.50
N GLU A 124 4.30 -0.69 3.40
CA GLU A 124 4.59 -1.97 2.76
C GLU A 124 6.09 -2.21 2.79
N THR A 125 6.52 -3.31 3.41
CA THR A 125 7.92 -3.72 3.44
C THR A 125 8.25 -4.52 2.18
N GLY A 126 9.19 -4.03 1.37
CA GLY A 126 9.65 -4.72 0.18
C GLY A 126 11.08 -5.26 0.32
N SER A 127 11.36 -6.36 -0.38
CA SER A 127 12.66 -7.05 -0.40
C SER A 127 13.68 -6.45 -1.38
N SER A 128 13.52 -5.18 -1.75
CA SER A 128 14.45 -4.50 -2.66
C SER A 128 15.74 -4.15 -1.93
N SER A 129 16.88 -4.43 -2.56
CA SER A 129 18.18 -4.01 -2.04
C SER A 129 18.59 -2.68 -2.66
N VAL A 130 19.00 -1.72 -1.83
CA VAL A 130 19.54 -0.43 -2.25
C VAL A 130 20.89 -0.18 -1.59
N TYR A 131 21.73 0.63 -2.22
CA TYR A 131 23.01 1.04 -1.69
C TYR A 131 22.89 2.43 -1.08
N ILE A 132 23.03 2.53 0.23
CA ILE A 132 23.04 3.77 1.00
C ILE A 132 24.46 3.99 1.52
N ASP A 133 25.08 5.11 1.12
CA ASP A 133 26.48 5.41 1.44
C ASP A 133 27.45 4.23 1.14
N GLY A 134 27.18 3.51 0.04
CA GLY A 134 27.95 2.35 -0.40
C GLY A 134 27.69 1.04 0.37
N LYS A 135 26.86 1.06 1.41
CA LYS A 135 26.41 -0.13 2.15
C LYS A 135 25.13 -0.68 1.54
N ASN A 136 25.05 -2.00 1.44
CA ASN A 136 23.85 -2.67 0.95
C ASN A 136 22.81 -2.73 2.06
N GLU A 137 21.68 -2.07 1.85
CA GLU A 137 20.50 -2.11 2.70
C GLU A 137 19.45 -2.97 2.02
N THR A 138 19.02 -4.04 2.70
CA THR A 138 18.18 -5.09 2.11
C THR A 138 16.68 -4.84 2.21
N LEU A 139 16.27 -3.83 2.98
CA LEU A 139 14.87 -3.55 3.26
C LEU A 139 14.56 -2.10 2.90
N VAL A 140 13.66 -1.97 1.94
CA VAL A 140 13.14 -0.67 1.51
C VAL A 140 11.64 -0.68 1.76
N HIS A 141 11.14 0.44 2.23
CA HIS A 141 9.74 0.56 2.61
C HIS A 141 9.02 1.44 1.60
N TYR A 142 7.79 1.04 1.28
CA TYR A 142 6.90 1.77 0.41
C TYR A 142 5.79 2.38 1.25
N ALA A 143 5.66 3.70 1.16
CA ALA A 143 4.48 4.42 1.58
C ALA A 143 3.44 4.27 0.47
N ALA A 144 2.41 3.46 0.71
CA ALA A 144 1.33 3.19 -0.23
C ALA A 144 0.17 4.18 -0.04
N PHE A 145 -0.28 4.77 -1.15
CA PHE A 145 -1.41 5.69 -1.21
C PHE A 145 -2.46 5.14 -2.18
N PRO A 146 -3.32 4.21 -1.70
CA PRO A 146 -4.27 3.52 -2.56
C PRO A 146 -5.21 4.48 -3.30
N LYS A 147 -5.72 5.54 -2.64
CA LYS A 147 -6.70 6.45 -3.26
C LYS A 147 -6.09 7.26 -4.41
N THR A 148 -4.81 7.64 -4.27
CA THR A 148 -4.10 8.45 -5.28
C THR A 148 -3.28 7.64 -6.29
N GLN A 149 -3.23 6.31 -6.18
CA GLN A 149 -2.37 5.42 -7.00
C GLN A 149 -0.88 5.73 -6.90
N ARG A 150 -0.39 6.17 -5.74
CA ARG A 150 1.02 6.55 -5.58
C ARG A 150 1.72 5.66 -4.59
N PHE A 151 2.99 5.40 -4.89
CA PHE A 151 3.92 4.74 -3.99
C PHE A 151 5.15 5.61 -3.88
N TYR A 152 5.61 5.81 -2.65
CA TYR A 152 6.86 6.52 -2.39
C TYR A 152 7.81 5.60 -1.67
N ILE A 153 9.01 5.50 -2.23
CA ILE A 153 10.12 4.81 -1.61
C ILE A 153 10.58 5.66 -0.42
N MET A 154 10.79 5.03 0.73
CA MET A 154 11.32 5.69 1.91
C MET A 154 12.24 4.77 2.72
N LEU A 155 13.19 5.38 3.42
CA LEU A 155 13.98 4.71 4.45
C LEU A 155 13.28 4.90 5.79
N ALA A 156 12.49 3.89 6.18
CA ALA A 156 11.90 3.80 7.50
C ALA A 156 12.96 3.34 8.52
N ILE A 157 13.02 4.01 9.67
CA ILE A 157 13.95 3.73 10.76
C ILE A 157 13.15 3.60 12.05
N GLU A 158 13.46 2.57 12.83
CA GLU A 158 12.87 2.34 14.14
C GLU A 158 13.34 3.41 15.12
N ASP A 159 12.41 3.96 15.91
CA ASP A 159 12.78 4.84 17.02
C ASP A 159 13.25 3.98 18.20
N GLU A 160 14.56 3.86 18.38
CA GLU A 160 15.17 3.12 19.51
C GLU A 160 14.73 3.66 20.89
N LEU A 161 14.17 4.87 20.94
CA LEU A 161 13.65 5.50 22.15
C LEU A 161 12.16 5.22 22.39
N SER A 162 11.45 4.59 21.45
CA SER A 162 10.04 4.23 21.62
C SER A 162 9.92 3.01 22.52
N ASP A 163 9.02 3.07 23.50
CA ASP A 163 8.64 1.92 24.33
C ASP A 163 7.81 0.89 23.55
N GLU A 164 7.37 1.24 22.33
CA GLU A 164 6.64 0.36 21.44
C GLU A 164 7.58 -0.42 20.53
N THR A 165 7.33 -1.73 20.42
CA THR A 165 8.08 -2.60 19.52
C THR A 165 7.66 -2.32 18.08
N VAL A 166 8.33 -1.36 17.43
CA VAL A 166 8.31 -1.25 15.97
C VAL A 166 9.15 -2.40 15.43
N ASP A 167 8.56 -3.26 14.61
CA ASP A 167 9.26 -4.37 13.96
C ASP A 167 8.97 -4.28 12.46
N LEU A 168 9.86 -3.55 11.77
CA LEU A 168 9.74 -3.30 10.34
C LEU A 168 9.88 -4.58 9.50
N GLN A 169 10.49 -5.63 10.07
CA GLN A 169 10.79 -6.87 9.36
C GLN A 169 9.67 -7.89 9.45
N LYS A 170 9.00 -7.96 10.60
CA LYS A 170 7.96 -8.96 10.87
C LYS A 170 6.61 -8.57 10.27
N ASN A 171 6.34 -7.27 10.15
CA ASN A 171 5.08 -6.76 9.65
C ASN A 171 5.22 -6.33 8.19
N GLN A 172 4.89 -7.24 7.26
CA GLN A 172 4.91 -6.93 5.82
C GLN A 172 3.99 -5.74 5.47
N TYR A 173 2.86 -5.63 6.17
CA TYR A 173 1.89 -4.55 6.03
C TYR A 173 1.46 -4.02 7.40
N SER A 174 1.57 -2.71 7.60
CA SER A 174 1.12 -2.04 8.83
C SER A 174 0.73 -0.60 8.55
N TRP A 175 -0.15 -0.04 9.38
CA TRP A 175 -0.28 1.41 9.43
C TRP A 175 0.90 1.94 10.24
N ALA A 176 1.71 2.81 9.65
CA ALA A 176 2.86 3.39 10.30
C ALA A 176 2.65 4.88 10.53
N TYR A 177 3.03 5.32 11.73
CA TYR A 177 3.03 6.72 12.14
C TYR A 177 4.48 7.20 12.14
N GLY A 178 4.77 8.13 11.24
CA GLY A 178 6.13 8.53 10.96
C GLY A 178 6.35 10.04 11.03
N VAL A 179 7.61 10.41 11.18
CA VAL A 179 8.10 11.79 11.09
C VAL A 179 9.23 11.86 10.08
N ILE A 180 9.18 12.82 9.16
CA ILE A 180 10.29 13.06 8.23
C ILE A 180 11.45 13.66 9.02
N ILE A 181 12.60 12.99 9.03
CA ILE A 181 13.80 13.45 9.73
C ILE A 181 14.93 13.86 8.78
N GLY A 182 14.72 13.73 7.47
CA GLY A 182 15.64 14.20 6.46
C GLY A 182 15.54 13.42 5.15
N THR A 183 16.65 13.35 4.44
CA THR A 183 16.81 12.59 3.20
C THR A 183 18.01 11.67 3.26
N VAL A 184 18.02 10.68 2.38
CA VAL A 184 19.17 9.81 2.17
C VAL A 184 19.40 9.60 0.68
N LYS A 185 20.67 9.59 0.27
CA LYS A 185 21.07 9.26 -1.10
C LYS A 185 21.18 7.75 -1.25
N TYR A 186 20.62 7.23 -2.33
CA TYR A 186 20.66 5.80 -2.61
C TYR A 186 20.90 5.51 -4.08
N SER A 187 21.34 4.28 -4.36
CA SER A 187 21.45 3.72 -5.72
C SER A 187 20.90 2.30 -5.74
N SER A 188 20.34 1.86 -6.87
CA SER A 188 19.95 0.46 -7.09
C SER A 188 21.13 -0.46 -7.42
N VAL A 189 22.31 0.11 -7.65
CA VAL A 189 23.50 -0.59 -8.14
C VAL A 189 24.73 -0.15 -7.36
N LYS A 190 25.58 -1.13 -7.02
CA LYS A 190 26.82 -0.88 -6.31
C LYS A 190 27.80 -0.11 -7.19
N GLU A 191 28.49 0.86 -6.61
CA GLU A 191 29.62 1.50 -7.27
C GLU A 191 30.73 0.48 -7.56
N SER A 192 31.28 0.53 -8.77
CA SER A 192 32.38 -0.33 -9.18
C SER A 192 33.29 0.40 -10.18
N LYS A 193 34.46 -0.17 -10.45
CA LYS A 193 35.39 0.37 -11.47
C LYS A 193 34.79 0.49 -12.89
N TYR A 194 33.68 -0.20 -13.18
CA TYR A 194 33.05 -0.22 -14.50
C TYR A 194 31.73 0.55 -14.55
N TYR A 195 31.20 0.94 -13.40
CA TYR A 195 29.85 1.46 -13.30
C TYR A 195 29.76 2.53 -12.22
N THR A 196 29.45 3.75 -12.65
CA THR A 196 29.12 4.87 -11.78
C THR A 196 27.61 4.86 -11.54
N PRO A 197 27.16 4.67 -10.30
CA PRO A 197 25.74 4.63 -10.01
C PRO A 197 25.07 5.99 -10.16
N ASN A 198 23.83 5.97 -10.63
CA ASN A 198 22.93 7.11 -10.51
C ASN A 198 22.41 7.14 -9.08
N TYR A 199 22.64 8.25 -8.39
CA TYR A 199 22.11 8.48 -7.06
C TYR A 199 20.76 9.19 -7.13
N PHE A 200 19.84 8.72 -6.31
CA PHE A 200 18.52 9.30 -6.10
C PHE A 200 18.39 9.70 -4.62
N GLU A 201 17.45 10.59 -4.32
CA GLU A 201 17.13 10.95 -2.94
C GLU A 201 15.80 10.30 -2.55
N MET A 202 15.74 9.77 -1.33
CA MET A 202 14.49 9.32 -0.72
C MET A 202 14.30 9.94 0.67
N PRO A 203 13.05 10.11 1.12
CA PRO A 203 12.74 10.51 2.49
C PRO A 203 13.32 9.52 3.51
N LYS A 204 13.95 10.06 4.55
CA LYS A 204 14.35 9.35 5.77
C LYS A 204 13.28 9.59 6.83
N VAL A 205 12.59 8.54 7.24
CA VAL A 205 11.41 8.61 8.10
C VAL A 205 11.66 7.83 9.38
N ARG A 206 11.47 8.48 10.52
CA ARG A 206 11.45 7.82 11.82
C ARG A 206 10.04 7.29 12.07
N ILE A 207 9.89 5.99 12.29
CA ILE A 207 8.63 5.36 12.64
C ILE A 207 8.50 5.36 14.16
N ILE A 208 7.43 5.98 14.66
CA ILE A 208 7.16 6.14 16.09
C ILE A 208 6.22 5.04 16.59
N HIS A 209 5.21 4.71 15.78
CA HIS A 209 4.19 3.72 16.11
C HIS A 209 3.83 2.88 14.87
N GLN A 210 3.45 1.62 15.09
CA GLN A 210 2.88 0.75 14.06
C GLN A 210 1.62 0.06 14.58
N GLU A 211 0.57 0.11 13.79
CA GLU A 211 -0.63 -0.71 13.99
C GLU A 211 -0.61 -1.86 12.97
N PRO A 212 -0.61 -3.13 13.42
CA PRO A 212 -0.77 -4.25 12.50
C PRO A 212 -2.13 -4.15 11.82
N ILE A 213 -2.16 -4.39 10.52
CA ILE A 213 -3.41 -4.42 9.75
C ILE A 213 -4.00 -5.83 9.83
N ASP A 214 -5.32 -5.92 9.95
CA ASP A 214 -6.05 -7.19 9.81
C ASP A 214 -5.59 -7.92 8.53
N GLN A 215 -5.21 -9.19 8.66
CA GLN A 215 -4.76 -10.02 7.54
C GLN A 215 -5.77 -10.07 6.39
N MET A 216 -7.06 -9.99 6.70
CA MET A 216 -8.11 -9.92 5.69
C MET A 216 -8.08 -8.62 4.87
N LYS A 217 -7.51 -7.54 5.42
CA LYS A 217 -7.30 -6.24 4.76
C LYS A 217 -5.92 -6.09 4.12
N TRP A 218 -5.03 -7.08 4.26
CA TRP A 218 -3.73 -7.05 3.58
C TRP A 218 -3.91 -6.99 2.07
N PRO A 219 -3.02 -6.28 1.34
CA PRO A 219 -3.06 -6.24 -0.11
C PRO A 219 -3.10 -7.63 -0.74
N LYS A 220 -3.94 -7.80 -1.77
CA LYS A 220 -4.12 -9.06 -2.49
C LYS A 220 -3.52 -8.99 -3.88
N HIS A 221 -3.07 -10.13 -4.39
CA HIS A 221 -2.60 -10.28 -5.78
C HIS A 221 -3.69 -10.99 -6.59
N ASP A 222 -3.32 -11.49 -7.77
CA ASP A 222 -4.17 -12.39 -8.52
C ASP A 222 -4.46 -13.68 -7.72
N GLY A 223 -5.69 -14.14 -7.76
CA GLY A 223 -6.14 -15.31 -7.01
C GLY A 223 -7.62 -15.31 -6.68
N ASN A 224 -8.05 -16.38 -6.01
CA ASN A 224 -9.39 -16.55 -5.48
C ASN A 224 -9.35 -16.43 -3.95
N TYR A 225 -10.18 -15.57 -3.38
CA TYR A 225 -10.20 -15.27 -1.95
C TYR A 225 -11.59 -15.51 -1.37
N MET A 226 -11.70 -16.32 -0.31
CA MET A 226 -12.96 -16.48 0.40
C MET A 226 -13.26 -15.25 1.27
N VAL A 227 -14.44 -14.67 1.09
CA VAL A 227 -14.84 -13.46 1.81
C VAL A 227 -15.14 -13.77 3.27
N ASN A 228 -14.73 -12.88 4.17
CA ASN A 228 -14.74 -13.06 5.64
C ASN A 228 -13.78 -14.15 6.17
N ARG A 229 -12.86 -14.64 5.32
CA ARG A 229 -11.80 -15.57 5.74
C ARG A 229 -10.43 -15.13 5.23
N ASP A 230 -10.32 -14.97 3.90
CA ASP A 230 -9.08 -14.62 3.22
C ASP A 230 -9.05 -13.12 2.88
N ILE A 231 -10.23 -12.52 2.70
CA ILE A 231 -10.40 -11.11 2.33
C ILE A 231 -11.57 -10.46 3.07
N ALA A 232 -11.39 -9.21 3.49
CA ALA A 232 -12.41 -8.44 4.20
C ALA A 232 -13.47 -7.90 3.23
N PRO A 233 -14.75 -7.84 3.64
CA PRO A 233 -15.75 -7.10 2.87
C PRO A 233 -15.49 -5.59 2.90
N GLY A 234 -15.89 -4.90 1.83
CA GLY A 234 -15.72 -3.46 1.66
C GLY A 234 -15.09 -3.09 0.31
N PRO A 235 -14.70 -1.82 0.16
CA PRO A 235 -14.07 -1.34 -1.06
C PRO A 235 -12.59 -1.75 -1.13
N TRP A 236 -12.25 -2.37 -2.25
CA TRP A 236 -10.90 -2.76 -2.64
C TRP A 236 -10.51 -2.01 -3.90
N TYR A 237 -9.25 -1.64 -4.01
CA TYR A 237 -8.77 -0.83 -5.11
C TYR A 237 -7.62 -1.49 -5.83
N SER A 238 -7.73 -1.65 -7.14
CA SER A 238 -6.66 -2.21 -7.96
C SER A 238 -5.56 -1.18 -8.19
N SER A 239 -4.32 -1.56 -7.87
CA SER A 239 -3.15 -0.80 -8.30
C SER A 239 -3.05 -0.80 -9.81
N TYR A 240 -2.32 0.15 -10.37
CA TYR A 240 -2.04 0.14 -11.78
C TYR A 240 -1.24 -1.11 -12.16
N SER A 241 -1.86 -2.01 -12.89
CA SER A 241 -1.18 -3.07 -13.62
C SER A 241 -1.72 -3.05 -15.04
N MET A 242 -0.89 -2.57 -15.97
CA MET A 242 -1.12 -2.76 -17.40
C MET A 242 -0.62 -4.14 -17.80
N THR A 243 -1.21 -5.20 -17.26
CA THR A 243 -1.13 -6.45 -18.02
C THR A 243 -1.74 -6.13 -19.39
N VAL A 244 -1.06 -6.57 -20.46
CA VAL A 244 -1.60 -6.48 -21.82
C VAL A 244 -3.00 -7.10 -21.92
N ASP A 245 -3.29 -8.03 -21.01
CA ASP A 245 -4.52 -8.79 -20.93
C ASP A 245 -5.62 -8.14 -20.06
N GLY A 246 -5.36 -6.98 -19.46
CA GLY A 246 -6.33 -6.26 -18.62
C GLY A 246 -6.54 -6.85 -17.21
N CYS A 247 -7.38 -6.16 -16.43
CA CYS A 247 -7.83 -6.56 -15.10
C CYS A 247 -9.20 -7.23 -15.19
N TYR A 248 -9.25 -8.48 -14.78
CA TYR A 248 -10.47 -9.24 -14.55
C TYR A 248 -10.74 -9.37 -13.05
N TRP A 249 -11.97 -9.08 -12.63
CA TRP A 249 -12.43 -9.49 -11.30
C TRP A 249 -13.84 -10.04 -11.36
N ALA A 250 -14.16 -10.92 -10.42
CA ALA A 250 -15.51 -11.47 -10.26
C ALA A 250 -15.86 -11.68 -8.79
N ARG A 251 -17.12 -11.41 -8.45
CA ARG A 251 -17.73 -11.74 -7.16
C ARG A 251 -18.64 -12.95 -7.36
N ILE A 252 -18.49 -13.96 -6.52
CA ILE A 252 -19.10 -15.29 -6.71
C ILE A 252 -19.90 -15.65 -5.46
N ASN A 253 -21.13 -16.13 -5.63
CA ASN A 253 -21.99 -16.57 -4.53
C ASN A 253 -21.72 -18.02 -4.11
N SER A 254 -22.44 -18.49 -3.09
CA SER A 254 -22.26 -19.82 -2.50
C SER A 254 -22.63 -20.97 -3.45
N SER A 255 -23.40 -20.69 -4.50
CA SER A 255 -23.75 -21.67 -5.54
C SER A 255 -22.71 -21.71 -6.68
N GLY A 256 -21.65 -20.90 -6.61
CA GLY A 256 -20.63 -20.78 -7.65
C GLY A 256 -21.03 -19.88 -8.82
N ASN A 257 -22.16 -19.17 -8.72
CA ASN A 257 -22.59 -18.25 -9.77
C ASN A 257 -21.88 -16.89 -9.62
N ILE A 258 -21.47 -16.30 -10.74
CA ILE A 258 -20.95 -14.94 -10.78
C ILE A 258 -22.10 -13.97 -10.49
N ILE A 259 -21.94 -13.16 -9.45
CA ILE A 259 -22.85 -12.08 -9.04
C ILE A 259 -22.58 -10.85 -9.89
N ASP A 260 -21.29 -10.51 -10.03
CA ASP A 260 -20.80 -9.32 -10.71
C ASP A 260 -19.38 -9.56 -11.19
N ASN A 261 -19.00 -8.96 -12.31
CA ASN A 261 -17.64 -9.05 -12.84
C ASN A 261 -17.29 -7.84 -13.70
N HIS A 262 -15.99 -7.70 -13.96
CA HIS A 262 -15.48 -6.72 -14.89
C HIS A 262 -14.26 -7.29 -15.60
N TYR A 263 -14.10 -6.91 -16.87
CA TYR A 263 -12.91 -7.14 -17.65
C TYR A 263 -12.53 -5.83 -18.34
N GLY A 264 -11.37 -5.27 -18.01
CA GLY A 264 -10.99 -3.96 -18.53
C GLY A 264 -9.70 -3.39 -17.97
N VAL A 265 -9.64 -2.06 -17.85
CA VAL A 265 -8.46 -1.36 -17.37
C VAL A 265 -8.41 -1.41 -15.84
N ALA A 266 -7.23 -1.65 -15.26
CA ALA A 266 -7.00 -1.57 -13.82
C ALA A 266 -7.18 -0.14 -13.27
N GLY A 267 -7.02 0.06 -11.96
CA GLY A 267 -7.28 1.36 -11.31
C GLY A 267 -8.75 1.58 -10.97
N ILE A 268 -9.50 0.49 -10.81
CA ILE A 268 -10.91 0.47 -10.44
C ILE A 268 -11.10 0.04 -8.98
N THR A 269 -12.20 0.51 -8.39
CA THR A 269 -12.67 0.08 -7.08
C THR A 269 -13.66 -1.08 -7.24
N VAL A 270 -13.40 -2.18 -6.53
CA VAL A 270 -14.26 -3.35 -6.40
C VAL A 270 -14.92 -3.30 -5.02
N TYR A 271 -16.25 -3.39 -4.96
CA TYR A 271 -16.96 -3.50 -3.69
C TYR A 271 -17.26 -4.97 -3.39
N VAL A 272 -16.53 -5.56 -2.44
CA VAL A 272 -16.74 -6.93 -1.97
C VAL A 272 -17.83 -6.93 -0.91
N ALA A 273 -18.99 -7.53 -1.21
CA ALA A 273 -20.08 -7.57 -0.24
C ALA A 273 -19.85 -8.67 0.80
N PRO A 274 -20.32 -8.50 2.05
CA PRO A 274 -20.22 -9.54 3.08
C PRO A 274 -20.91 -10.87 2.72
N THR A 275 -21.86 -10.84 1.78
CA THR A 275 -22.63 -12.00 1.29
C THR A 275 -21.95 -12.75 0.15
N ASP A 276 -20.89 -12.20 -0.42
CA ASP A 276 -20.10 -12.89 -1.43
C ASP A 276 -19.42 -14.11 -0.78
N THR A 277 -19.20 -15.16 -1.55
CA THR A 277 -18.47 -16.36 -1.07
C THR A 277 -17.01 -16.31 -1.50
N VAL A 278 -16.76 -15.97 -2.76
CA VAL A 278 -15.40 -15.82 -3.31
C VAL A 278 -15.33 -14.53 -4.11
N VAL A 279 -14.19 -13.85 -4.06
CA VAL A 279 -13.80 -12.85 -5.04
C VAL A 279 -12.56 -13.34 -5.79
N GLN A 280 -12.56 -13.17 -7.10
CA GLN A 280 -11.45 -13.47 -7.99
C GLN A 280 -10.82 -12.17 -8.47
N PHE A 281 -9.49 -12.11 -8.49
CA PHE A 281 -8.71 -11.09 -9.17
C PHE A 281 -7.74 -11.78 -10.14
N ASP A 282 -7.60 -11.25 -11.35
CA ASP A 282 -6.69 -11.75 -12.38
C ASP A 282 -6.21 -10.59 -13.26
N GLY A 283 -4.91 -10.37 -13.34
CA GLY A 283 -4.31 -9.24 -14.05
C GLY A 283 -4.60 -7.86 -13.43
N CYS A 284 -5.13 -7.80 -12.20
CA CYS A 284 -5.52 -6.53 -11.56
C CYS A 284 -4.39 -5.85 -10.79
N GLY A 285 -3.19 -6.42 -10.80
CA GLY A 285 -2.07 -5.94 -10.00
C GLY A 285 -2.27 -6.27 -8.53
N LYS A 286 -2.06 -5.30 -7.65
CA LYS A 286 -2.26 -5.45 -6.22
C LYS A 286 -3.53 -4.74 -5.78
N MET A 287 -4.42 -5.45 -5.11
CA MET A 287 -5.68 -4.93 -4.57
C MET A 287 -5.44 -4.42 -3.16
N TYR A 288 -5.73 -3.14 -2.90
CA TYR A 288 -5.59 -2.49 -1.60
C TYR A 288 -6.96 -2.25 -0.97
N TYR A 289 -7.13 -2.59 0.31
CA TYR A 289 -8.34 -2.22 1.05
C TYR A 289 -8.37 -0.71 1.32
N ILE A 290 -9.51 -0.05 1.07
CA ILE A 290 -9.66 1.41 1.23
C ILE A 290 -10.85 1.81 2.12
N GLY A 291 -11.43 0.84 2.86
CA GLY A 291 -12.69 0.99 3.61
C GLY A 291 -12.55 1.42 5.07
N ASP A 292 -11.66 2.38 5.36
CA ASP A 292 -11.48 2.95 6.70
C ASP A 292 -11.96 4.42 6.76
#